data_AF-A0A165PID0-F1
#
_entry.id   AF-A0A165PID0-F1
#
_cell.length_a   1.000
_cell.length_b   1.000
_cell.length_c   1.000
_cell.angle_alpha   90.00
_cell.angle_beta   90.00
_cell.angle_gamma   90.00
#
_symmetry.space_group_name_H-M   'P 1'
#
loop_
_entity.id
_entity.type
_entity.pdbx_description
1 polymer ?
#
loop_
_entity_poly.entity_id
_entity_poly.type
_entity_poly.pdbx_seq_one_letter_code
_entity_poly.pdbx_strand_id
1 'polypeptide(L)'
;MGDPKNAPHVVLASTPIWSHFRTMCILAARLAAERPIVVTVLVPHWAKTFDLVNAETERFLRDIPNPRGTLRIIALGSHSLAREPIEILTTGDTAFPAVWDALCSGREVECSATHKIHEPAAVPAVIVLDMFLYAWHPTLRKVSPDVPLLWYNSGTAAGIGYLVHPGGRYGDSAASLGPEDPDRSPEFTGRVVKLPGLPAMHDWEFVPQRLEGFDNIKFENVIARSLYASDGIASSCALAFDGEEAVSALSSVAAERGKPAFHLGPLLPFQDGTTKFSRAALEAEIATAPPGIAATIQDFLDKHRDAKGACSVVYICFGTHYWPENNLEHLWALLDTLTDRDIPFILSHASPKAQIPDDVRKRYADSVAGLLVPWSPQQTVLTHEAIGWFVTHGGAGGTMDALTQGIPLIGWPAFGDQPSNIAYLTHTADVAFELVEVRTGEHGLKPLRASGKTPKGTVEAFREELQVLLDDMAGDVGARKRENARKRQAELQKAWSAGGPARVAFDNFVQHYKL
;
A
#
# COMPACT_ATOMS: atom_id res chain seq x y z
N MET A 1 17.41 28.71 7.45
CA MET A 1 17.81 27.64 6.52
C MET A 1 19.04 28.12 5.75
N GLY A 2 19.99 27.24 5.45
CA GLY A 2 21.14 27.56 4.61
C GLY A 2 20.73 27.78 3.13
N ASP A 3 21.67 28.26 2.32
CA ASP A 3 21.48 28.38 0.86
C ASP A 3 21.15 27.01 0.24
N PRO A 4 19.99 26.83 -0.42
CA PRO A 4 19.61 25.58 -1.08
C PRO A 4 20.64 25.03 -2.06
N LYS A 5 21.51 25.89 -2.62
CA LYS A 5 22.60 25.49 -3.53
C LYS A 5 23.69 24.66 -2.85
N ASN A 6 23.82 24.76 -1.54
CA ASN A 6 24.86 24.09 -0.76
C ASN A 6 24.31 22.99 0.17
N ALA A 7 22.99 22.86 0.29
CA ALA A 7 22.35 21.83 1.09
C ALA A 7 22.30 20.50 0.30
N PRO A 8 22.54 19.34 0.94
CA PRO A 8 22.30 18.05 0.30
C PRO A 8 20.87 17.97 -0.24
N HIS A 9 20.70 17.24 -1.34
CA HIS A 9 19.45 17.22 -2.09
C HIS A 9 19.02 15.77 -2.34
N VAL A 10 17.79 15.44 -1.99
CA VAL A 10 17.16 14.15 -2.30
C VAL A 10 15.96 14.35 -3.20
N VAL A 11 15.84 13.51 -4.22
CA VAL A 11 14.69 13.49 -5.13
C VAL A 11 13.87 12.24 -4.90
N LEU A 12 12.55 12.41 -4.79
CA LEU A 12 11.57 11.35 -4.60
C LEU A 12 10.59 11.41 -5.78
N ALA A 13 10.23 10.29 -6.37
CA ALA A 13 9.25 10.25 -7.44
C ALA A 13 8.42 8.96 -7.39
N SER A 14 7.12 9.09 -7.57
CA SER A 14 6.21 7.95 -7.57
C SER A 14 5.19 8.00 -8.69
N THR A 15 4.65 6.81 -8.99
CA THR A 15 3.57 6.61 -9.94
C THR A 15 2.27 7.26 -9.43
N PRO A 16 1.38 7.78 -10.30
CA PRO A 16 0.11 8.43 -9.91
C PRO A 16 -0.96 7.49 -9.34
N ILE A 17 -0.58 6.65 -8.39
CA ILE A 17 -1.44 5.79 -7.58
C ILE A 17 -1.34 6.26 -6.14
N TRP A 18 -2.48 6.62 -5.54
CA TRP A 18 -2.50 7.29 -4.23
C TRP A 18 -1.79 6.54 -3.11
N SER A 19 -1.91 5.21 -3.06
CA SER A 19 -1.22 4.38 -2.05
C SER A 19 0.30 4.50 -2.11
N HIS A 20 0.87 4.70 -3.30
CA HIS A 20 2.30 4.87 -3.50
C HIS A 20 2.76 6.26 -3.03
N PHE A 21 2.01 7.30 -3.41
CA PHE A 21 2.32 8.66 -2.99
C PHE A 21 2.17 8.87 -1.49
N ARG A 22 1.18 8.26 -0.83
CA ARG A 22 0.93 8.46 0.60
C ARG A 22 2.16 8.19 1.46
N THR A 23 2.79 7.03 1.29
CA THR A 23 4.00 6.66 2.06
C THR A 23 5.18 7.56 1.70
N MET A 24 5.33 7.89 0.42
CA MET A 24 6.39 8.79 -0.05
C MET A 24 6.24 10.22 0.48
N CYS A 25 5.00 10.72 0.62
CA CYS A 25 4.71 12.03 1.22
C CYS A 25 5.20 12.07 2.67
N ILE A 26 4.92 11.04 3.46
CA ILE A 26 5.38 10.96 4.85
C ILE A 26 6.90 10.90 4.93
N LEU A 27 7.57 10.15 4.05
CA LEU A 27 9.03 10.13 3.97
C LEU A 27 9.60 11.52 3.61
N ALA A 28 9.03 12.18 2.60
CA ALA A 28 9.44 13.50 2.15
C ALA A 28 9.31 14.55 3.26
N ALA A 29 8.15 14.56 3.91
CA ALA A 29 7.86 15.48 5.00
C ALA A 29 8.77 15.23 6.21
N ARG A 30 9.04 13.97 6.56
CA ARG A 30 9.97 13.62 7.65
C ARG A 30 11.41 14.05 7.35
N LEU A 31 11.90 13.81 6.13
CA LEU A 31 13.22 14.27 5.69
C LEU A 31 13.34 15.80 5.80
N ALA A 32 12.36 16.54 5.28
CA ALA A 32 12.35 18.00 5.36
C ALA A 32 12.18 18.52 6.80
N ALA A 33 11.41 17.83 7.64
CA ALA A 33 11.25 18.19 9.05
C ALA A 33 12.57 18.06 9.82
N GLU A 34 13.26 16.93 9.64
CA GLU A 34 14.33 16.52 10.55
C GLU A 34 15.75 16.80 10.06
N ARG A 35 15.94 17.12 8.78
CA ARG A 35 17.26 17.29 8.17
C ARG A 35 17.40 18.61 7.41
N PRO A 36 18.57 19.28 7.46
CA PRO A 36 18.81 20.55 6.80
C PRO A 36 19.11 20.38 5.30
N ILE A 37 18.19 19.75 4.57
CA ILE A 37 18.34 19.36 3.17
C ILE A 37 17.24 19.92 2.28
N VAL A 38 17.45 19.83 0.97
CA VAL A 38 16.38 20.00 -0.01
C VAL A 38 15.77 18.64 -0.31
N VAL A 39 14.44 18.53 -0.20
CA VAL A 39 13.66 17.38 -0.61
C VAL A 39 12.80 17.80 -1.80
N THR A 40 12.98 17.17 -2.96
CA THR A 40 12.16 17.43 -4.13
C THR A 40 11.30 16.20 -4.44
N VAL A 41 9.99 16.36 -4.42
CA VAL A 41 9.03 15.34 -4.86
C VAL A 41 8.59 15.69 -6.28
N LEU A 42 8.90 14.82 -7.24
CA LEU A 42 8.42 14.93 -8.60
C LEU A 42 7.08 14.21 -8.71
N VAL A 43 6.08 14.89 -9.26
CA VAL A 43 4.75 14.35 -9.48
C VAL A 43 4.34 14.55 -10.93
N PRO A 44 3.65 13.61 -11.58
CA PRO A 44 3.02 13.90 -12.86
C PRO A 44 1.93 14.97 -12.68
N HIS A 45 1.78 15.87 -13.65
CA HIS A 45 0.65 16.81 -13.68
C HIS A 45 -0.64 16.07 -14.13
N TRP A 46 -1.07 15.10 -13.34
CA TRP A 46 -2.23 14.26 -13.62
C TRP A 46 -3.32 14.48 -12.57
N ALA A 47 -4.54 14.76 -13.03
CA ALA A 47 -5.71 14.98 -12.18
C ALA A 47 -5.38 15.90 -10.99
N LYS A 48 -5.67 15.44 -9.76
CA LYS A 48 -5.40 16.19 -8.52
C LYS A 48 -4.12 15.74 -7.80
N THR A 49 -3.22 15.02 -8.48
CA THR A 49 -2.03 14.41 -7.83
C THR A 49 -1.18 15.45 -7.11
N PHE A 50 -0.91 16.58 -7.77
CA PHE A 50 -0.14 17.68 -7.18
C PHE A 50 -0.80 18.20 -5.90
N ASP A 51 -2.10 18.50 -5.94
CA ASP A 51 -2.83 19.02 -4.78
C ASP A 51 -2.87 18.01 -3.62
N LEU A 52 -3.08 16.73 -3.93
CA LEU A 52 -3.12 15.65 -2.94
C LEU A 52 -1.75 15.45 -2.26
N VAL A 53 -0.66 15.48 -3.03
CA VAL A 53 0.70 15.37 -2.49
C VAL A 53 1.08 16.59 -1.64
N ASN A 54 0.71 17.81 -2.06
CA ASN A 54 0.89 18.99 -1.22
C ASN A 54 0.09 18.87 0.08
N ALA A 55 -1.20 18.55 -0.01
CA ALA A 55 -2.06 18.44 1.17
C ALA A 55 -1.54 17.41 2.19
N GLU A 56 -1.09 16.23 1.74
CA GLU A 56 -0.61 15.17 2.64
C GLU A 56 0.75 15.49 3.27
N THR A 57 1.66 16.15 2.53
CA THR A 57 2.94 16.59 3.10
C THR A 57 2.77 17.77 4.06
N GLU A 58 1.94 18.76 3.71
CA GLU A 58 1.60 19.89 4.58
C GLU A 58 0.92 19.43 5.87
N ARG A 59 0.04 18.43 5.78
CA ARG A 59 -0.62 17.81 6.94
C ARG A 59 0.40 17.30 7.95
N PHE A 60 1.45 16.62 7.51
CA PHE A 60 2.52 16.15 8.40
C PHE A 60 3.35 17.30 8.97
N LEU A 61 3.72 18.27 8.13
CA LEU A 61 4.56 19.40 8.52
C LEU A 61 3.85 20.44 9.39
N ARG A 62 2.51 20.49 9.37
CA ARG A 62 1.70 21.46 10.14
C ARG A 62 2.02 21.43 11.64
N ASP A 63 2.25 20.24 12.18
CA ASP A 63 2.57 20.05 13.60
C ASP A 63 4.07 20.26 13.90
N ILE A 64 4.86 20.69 12.91
CA ILE A 64 6.31 20.87 12.98
C ILE A 64 6.63 22.36 12.72
N PRO A 65 6.75 23.18 13.77
CA PRO A 65 6.80 24.64 13.64
C PRO A 65 8.06 25.15 12.92
N ASN A 66 9.16 24.41 12.97
CA ASN A 66 10.43 24.78 12.34
C ASN A 66 11.05 23.57 11.62
N PRO A 67 10.57 23.21 10.41
CA PRO A 67 11.22 22.21 9.59
C PRO A 67 12.69 22.60 9.34
N ARG A 68 13.61 21.65 9.42
CA ARG A 68 15.04 21.93 9.25
C ARG A 68 15.44 22.15 7.79
N GLY A 69 14.73 21.50 6.87
CA GLY A 69 14.97 21.49 5.43
C GLY A 69 13.88 22.18 4.62
N THR A 70 14.01 22.09 3.30
CA THR A 70 13.07 22.65 2.33
C THR A 70 12.39 21.52 1.56
N LEU A 71 11.06 21.48 1.58
CA LEU A 71 10.28 20.58 0.74
C LEU A 71 9.81 21.31 -0.53
N ARG A 72 10.01 20.69 -1.68
CA ARG A 72 9.57 21.16 -3.00
C ARG A 72 8.71 20.07 -3.63
N ILE A 73 7.54 20.42 -4.14
CA ILE A 73 6.72 19.51 -4.95
C ILE A 73 6.66 20.13 -6.34
N ILE A 74 7.09 19.35 -7.35
CA ILE A 74 7.22 19.83 -8.74
C ILE A 74 6.39 18.93 -9.64
N ALA A 75 5.34 19.51 -10.23
CA ALA A 75 4.55 18.84 -11.24
C ALA A 75 5.29 18.81 -12.59
N LEU A 76 5.22 17.66 -13.27
CA LEU A 76 5.88 17.38 -14.53
C LEU A 76 4.89 17.33 -15.69
N GLY A 77 5.28 17.93 -16.82
CA GLY A 77 4.54 17.83 -18.08
C GLY A 77 3.21 18.60 -18.09
N SER A 78 2.41 18.33 -19.13
CA SER A 78 1.10 18.95 -19.31
C SER A 78 0.03 18.32 -18.42
N HIS A 79 -0.99 19.10 -18.04
CA HIS A 79 -2.13 18.59 -17.27
C HIS A 79 -2.85 17.47 -18.05
N SER A 80 -3.02 16.32 -17.41
CA SER A 80 -3.66 15.12 -17.98
C SER A 80 -4.83 14.64 -17.11
N LEU A 81 -5.87 14.12 -17.77
CA LEU A 81 -7.01 13.42 -17.16
C LEU A 81 -7.17 12.01 -17.71
N ALA A 82 -6.05 11.40 -18.14
CA ALA A 82 -6.02 10.05 -18.68
C ALA A 82 -6.73 9.06 -17.75
N ARG A 83 -7.46 8.11 -18.35
CA ARG A 83 -8.21 7.06 -17.65
C ARG A 83 -7.67 5.67 -17.89
N GLU A 84 -6.95 5.47 -18.99
CA GLU A 84 -6.32 4.19 -19.31
C GLU A 84 -5.10 3.96 -18.40
N PRO A 85 -4.96 2.78 -17.77
CA PRO A 85 -3.88 2.53 -16.81
C PRO A 85 -2.48 2.82 -17.35
N ILE A 86 -2.15 2.41 -18.58
CA ILE A 86 -0.84 2.68 -19.19
C ILE A 86 -0.57 4.19 -19.33
N GLU A 87 -1.57 4.97 -19.76
CA GLU A 87 -1.44 6.41 -19.94
C GLU A 87 -1.28 7.14 -18.60
N ILE A 88 -2.00 6.68 -17.57
CA ILE A 88 -1.85 7.18 -16.21
C ILE A 88 -0.41 6.96 -15.73
N LEU A 89 0.09 5.73 -15.85
CA LEU A 89 1.43 5.34 -15.36
C LEU A 89 2.59 6.03 -16.08
N THR A 90 2.40 6.38 -17.35
CA THR A 90 3.43 7.03 -18.19
C THR A 90 3.30 8.55 -18.21
N THR A 91 2.35 9.12 -17.45
CA THR A 91 2.23 10.57 -17.36
C THR A 91 3.50 11.15 -16.73
N GLY A 92 4.08 12.16 -17.39
CA GLY A 92 5.33 12.79 -16.96
C GLY A 92 6.60 12.22 -17.59
N ASP A 93 6.55 11.02 -18.20
CA ASP A 93 7.72 10.37 -18.82
C ASP A 93 8.42 11.24 -19.86
N THR A 94 7.65 11.97 -20.66
CA THR A 94 8.18 12.85 -21.71
C THR A 94 8.80 14.13 -21.16
N ALA A 95 8.36 14.59 -19.99
CA ALA A 95 8.85 15.81 -19.35
C ALA A 95 10.03 15.56 -18.40
N PHE A 96 10.10 14.35 -17.83
CA PHE A 96 11.13 13.97 -16.87
C PHE A 96 12.56 14.22 -17.35
N PRO A 97 12.96 13.91 -18.61
CA PRO A 97 14.34 14.12 -19.06
C PRO A 97 14.82 15.56 -18.96
N ALA A 98 13.99 16.52 -19.36
CA ALA A 98 14.35 17.94 -19.29
C ALA A 98 14.46 18.42 -17.84
N VAL A 99 13.55 17.97 -16.97
CA VAL A 99 13.55 18.34 -15.55
C VAL A 99 14.74 17.73 -14.82
N TRP A 100 15.04 16.44 -15.05
CA TRP A 100 16.17 15.77 -14.44
C TRP A 100 17.51 16.39 -14.84
N ASP A 101 17.68 16.72 -16.13
CA ASP A 101 18.85 17.44 -16.64
C ASP A 101 19.01 18.82 -15.98
N ALA A 102 17.92 19.56 -15.80
CA ALA A 102 17.94 20.85 -15.10
C ALA A 102 18.36 20.70 -13.62
N LEU A 103 17.81 19.71 -12.90
CA LEU A 103 18.18 19.43 -11.51
C LEU A 103 19.66 19.04 -11.37
N CYS A 104 20.19 18.21 -12.27
CA CYS A 104 21.59 17.77 -12.23
C CYS A 104 22.57 18.85 -12.72
N SER A 105 22.12 19.79 -13.53
CA SER A 105 22.95 20.88 -14.07
C SER A 105 22.89 22.15 -13.21
N GLY A 106 22.24 22.11 -12.04
CA GLY A 106 22.10 23.29 -11.18
C GLY A 106 21.30 24.42 -11.83
N ARG A 107 20.29 24.08 -12.64
CA ARG A 107 19.38 25.03 -13.28
C ARG A 107 18.05 25.12 -12.52
N GLU A 108 17.33 26.20 -12.78
CA GLU A 108 15.97 26.37 -12.26
C GLU A 108 14.99 25.38 -12.90
N VAL A 109 13.94 25.03 -12.17
CA VAL A 109 12.88 24.13 -12.63
C VAL A 109 11.53 24.77 -12.38
N GLU A 110 10.71 24.87 -13.42
CA GLU A 110 9.33 25.33 -13.32
C GLU A 110 8.39 24.17 -12.96
N CYS A 111 7.51 24.39 -11.98
CA CYS A 111 6.43 23.46 -11.65
C CYS A 111 5.25 23.67 -12.59
N SER A 112 4.88 22.68 -13.41
CA SER A 112 3.86 22.85 -14.44
C SER A 112 2.43 23.07 -13.92
N ALA A 113 2.16 22.75 -12.65
CA ALA A 113 0.87 22.97 -12.01
C ALA A 113 0.70 24.40 -11.45
N THR A 114 1.80 25.06 -11.11
CA THR A 114 1.77 26.37 -10.41
C THR A 114 2.51 27.49 -11.14
N HIS A 115 3.29 27.16 -12.17
CA HIS A 115 4.25 28.05 -12.84
C HIS A 115 5.30 28.65 -11.90
N LYS A 116 5.44 28.10 -10.69
CA LYS A 116 6.47 28.51 -9.74
C LYS A 116 7.82 28.02 -10.24
N ILE A 117 8.76 28.95 -10.34
CA ILE A 117 10.17 28.65 -10.62
C ILE A 117 10.85 28.27 -9.30
N HIS A 118 11.43 27.08 -9.26
CA HIS A 118 12.24 26.60 -8.14
C HIS A 118 13.71 26.87 -8.44
N GLU A 119 14.34 27.65 -7.56
CA GLU A 119 15.78 27.95 -7.60
C GLU A 119 16.64 26.67 -7.62
N PRO A 120 17.82 26.72 -8.26
CA PRO A 120 18.78 25.62 -8.22
C PRO A 120 19.06 25.10 -6.81
N ALA A 121 19.20 23.77 -6.69
CA ALA A 121 19.72 23.10 -5.50
C ALA A 121 21.03 22.38 -5.87
N ALA A 122 21.71 21.80 -4.89
CA ALA A 122 22.82 20.89 -5.16
C ALA A 122 22.36 19.71 -6.05
N VAL A 123 23.30 19.11 -6.78
CA VAL A 123 23.05 17.86 -7.52
C VAL A 123 22.47 16.83 -6.54
N PRO A 124 21.41 16.09 -6.91
CA PRO A 124 20.82 15.09 -6.02
C PRO A 124 21.87 14.09 -5.51
N ALA A 125 21.93 13.88 -4.20
CA ALA A 125 22.78 12.87 -3.57
C ALA A 125 22.21 11.46 -3.74
N VAL A 126 20.90 11.34 -3.96
CA VAL A 126 20.18 10.10 -4.25
C VAL A 126 18.82 10.42 -4.85
N ILE A 127 18.33 9.56 -5.75
CA ILE A 127 16.93 9.52 -6.17
C ILE A 127 16.26 8.24 -5.65
N VAL A 128 15.09 8.39 -5.03
CA VAL A 128 14.22 7.29 -4.61
C VAL A 128 13.05 7.23 -5.59
N LEU A 129 13.03 6.19 -6.42
CA LEU A 129 12.13 6.07 -7.56
C LEU A 129 11.22 4.87 -7.37
N ASP A 130 9.91 5.11 -7.49
CA ASP A 130 8.92 4.05 -7.46
C ASP A 130 9.15 2.97 -8.51
N MET A 131 8.93 1.72 -8.12
CA MET A 131 9.18 0.53 -8.92
C MET A 131 8.49 0.52 -10.30
N PHE A 132 7.39 1.26 -10.47
CA PHE A 132 6.69 1.36 -11.75
C PHE A 132 7.33 2.34 -12.75
N LEU A 133 8.19 3.27 -12.30
CA LEU A 133 8.78 4.32 -13.15
C LEU A 133 10.04 3.86 -13.90
N TYR A 134 10.08 2.59 -14.32
CA TYR A 134 11.23 2.00 -15.00
C TYR A 134 11.64 2.76 -16.29
N ALA A 135 10.66 3.38 -16.97
CA ALA A 135 10.88 4.19 -18.17
C ALA A 135 11.83 5.38 -17.94
N TRP A 136 12.05 5.80 -16.69
CA TRP A 136 12.92 6.93 -16.34
C TRP A 136 14.39 6.51 -16.20
N HIS A 137 14.67 5.21 -16.06
CA HIS A 137 16.04 4.69 -15.85
C HIS A 137 17.02 5.07 -16.96
N PRO A 138 16.70 4.97 -18.26
CA PRO A 138 17.65 5.34 -19.33
C PRO A 138 18.12 6.79 -19.22
N THR A 139 17.21 7.71 -18.89
CA THR A 139 17.51 9.12 -18.66
C THR A 139 18.41 9.31 -17.46
N LEU A 140 18.08 8.68 -16.33
CA LEU A 140 18.88 8.72 -15.10
C LEU A 140 20.32 8.26 -15.35
N ARG A 141 20.48 7.13 -16.05
CA ARG A 141 21.80 6.56 -16.36
C ARG A 141 22.60 7.39 -17.38
N LYS A 142 21.92 8.06 -18.30
CA LYS A 142 22.57 8.91 -19.32
C LYS A 142 23.02 10.25 -18.74
N VAL A 143 22.17 10.90 -17.95
CA VAL A 143 22.38 12.28 -17.48
C VAL A 143 23.21 12.32 -16.21
N SER A 144 23.02 11.35 -15.30
CA SER A 144 23.62 11.35 -13.96
C SER A 144 24.03 9.93 -13.53
N PRO A 145 25.00 9.31 -14.23
CA PRO A 145 25.40 7.92 -13.95
C PRO A 145 25.89 7.71 -12.51
N ASP A 146 26.42 8.75 -11.87
CA ASP A 146 26.97 8.70 -10.52
C ASP A 146 25.94 8.97 -9.40
N VAL A 147 24.72 9.42 -9.74
CA VAL A 147 23.66 9.63 -8.74
C VAL A 147 23.01 8.28 -8.42
N PRO A 148 23.09 7.80 -7.16
CA PRO A 148 22.49 6.52 -6.79
C PRO A 148 20.97 6.52 -6.99
N LEU A 149 20.46 5.44 -7.59
CA LEU A 149 19.05 5.20 -7.81
C LEU A 149 18.53 4.13 -6.85
N LEU A 150 17.66 4.48 -5.92
CA LEU A 150 16.99 3.54 -5.04
C LEU A 150 15.63 3.13 -5.59
N TRP A 151 15.42 1.83 -5.68
CA TRP A 151 14.16 1.20 -6.04
C TRP A 151 13.19 1.25 -4.86
N TYR A 152 12.08 1.98 -5.01
CA TYR A 152 11.12 2.23 -3.93
C TYR A 152 9.93 1.27 -3.96
N ASN A 153 9.79 0.47 -2.90
CA ASN A 153 8.63 -0.39 -2.64
C ASN A 153 7.66 0.23 -1.64
N SER A 154 6.47 0.59 -2.11
CA SER A 154 5.33 1.01 -1.27
C SER A 154 4.45 -0.15 -0.80
N GLY A 155 4.73 -1.38 -1.25
CA GLY A 155 4.05 -2.60 -0.83
C GLY A 155 4.68 -3.28 0.39
N THR A 156 4.35 -4.55 0.60
CA THR A 156 4.87 -5.37 1.70
C THR A 156 6.11 -6.16 1.27
N ALA A 157 6.87 -6.67 2.24
CA ALA A 157 8.01 -7.55 1.99
C ALA A 157 7.56 -8.92 1.45
N ALA A 158 6.46 -9.48 1.96
CA ALA A 158 5.91 -10.75 1.50
C ALA A 158 5.41 -10.66 0.04
N GLY A 159 4.72 -9.57 -0.28
CA GLY A 159 4.22 -9.24 -1.60
C GLY A 159 5.34 -9.12 -2.62
N ILE A 160 6.27 -8.20 -2.39
CA ILE A 160 7.36 -7.99 -3.34
C ILE A 160 8.34 -9.16 -3.38
N GLY A 161 8.58 -9.82 -2.25
CA GLY A 161 9.48 -10.97 -2.16
C GLY A 161 9.07 -12.08 -3.12
N TYR A 162 7.77 -12.29 -3.33
CA TYR A 162 7.30 -13.21 -4.36
C TYR A 162 7.79 -12.83 -5.76
N LEU A 163 7.83 -11.56 -6.12
CA LEU A 163 8.26 -11.16 -7.46
C LEU A 163 9.78 -11.25 -7.62
N VAL A 164 10.54 -10.80 -6.63
CA VAL A 164 11.97 -10.49 -6.80
C VAL A 164 12.97 -11.41 -6.10
N HIS A 165 12.53 -12.19 -5.10
CA HIS A 165 13.43 -13.12 -4.41
C HIS A 165 13.85 -14.26 -5.35
N PRO A 166 15.08 -14.80 -5.28
CA PRO A 166 15.55 -15.90 -6.15
C PRO A 166 14.61 -17.11 -6.22
N GLY A 167 13.99 -17.48 -5.09
CA GLY A 167 12.98 -18.55 -5.01
C GLY A 167 11.57 -18.18 -5.49
N GLY A 168 11.33 -16.90 -5.77
CA GLY A 168 10.05 -16.32 -6.18
C GLY A 168 9.77 -16.49 -7.67
N ARG A 169 8.80 -15.72 -8.21
CA ARG A 169 8.29 -15.79 -9.57
C ARG A 169 9.39 -15.54 -10.60
N TYR A 170 9.99 -14.36 -10.60
CA TYR A 170 11.02 -14.01 -11.56
C TYR A 170 12.42 -14.39 -11.08
N GLY A 171 12.67 -14.36 -9.77
CA GLY A 171 13.94 -14.81 -9.18
C GLY A 171 15.18 -14.28 -9.90
N ASP A 172 16.15 -15.15 -10.16
CA ASP A 172 17.39 -14.80 -10.89
C ASP A 172 17.11 -14.45 -12.36
N SER A 173 16.00 -14.93 -12.94
CA SER A 173 15.66 -14.64 -14.32
C SER A 173 15.32 -13.16 -14.54
N ALA A 174 14.98 -12.43 -13.48
CA ALA A 174 14.75 -10.98 -13.54
C ALA A 174 15.97 -10.19 -14.04
N ALA A 175 17.20 -10.64 -13.74
CA ALA A 175 18.42 -10.05 -14.28
C ALA A 175 18.54 -10.22 -15.80
N SER A 176 17.91 -11.26 -16.35
CA SER A 176 17.88 -11.56 -17.79
C SER A 176 16.72 -10.93 -18.55
N LEU A 177 15.82 -10.21 -17.85
CA LEU A 177 14.69 -9.52 -18.46
C LEU A 177 15.18 -8.23 -19.13
N GLY A 178 15.44 -8.32 -20.43
CA GLY A 178 15.78 -7.17 -21.27
C GLY A 178 14.55 -6.46 -21.84
N PRO A 179 14.73 -5.27 -22.45
CA PRO A 179 13.66 -4.57 -23.17
C PRO A 179 13.14 -5.33 -24.40
N GLU A 180 13.91 -6.31 -24.88
CA GLU A 180 13.61 -7.13 -26.06
C GLU A 180 12.43 -8.10 -25.85
N ASP A 181 12.05 -8.42 -24.61
CA ASP A 181 10.99 -9.39 -24.29
C ASP A 181 10.11 -8.92 -23.11
N PRO A 182 9.30 -7.86 -23.31
CA PRO A 182 8.50 -7.24 -22.25
C PRO A 182 7.35 -8.12 -21.73
N ASP A 183 6.95 -9.13 -22.50
CA ASP A 183 5.80 -10.00 -22.20
C ASP A 183 6.23 -11.34 -21.57
N ARG A 184 7.54 -11.54 -21.34
CA ARG A 184 8.05 -12.75 -20.69
C ARG A 184 7.49 -12.88 -19.27
N SER A 185 6.72 -13.94 -19.05
CA SER A 185 6.32 -14.44 -17.72
C SER A 185 6.78 -15.88 -17.54
N PRO A 186 7.30 -16.23 -16.36
CA PRO A 186 7.35 -17.62 -15.92
C PRO A 186 5.95 -18.24 -15.99
N GLU A 187 5.86 -19.48 -16.49
CA GLU A 187 4.63 -20.26 -16.48
C GLU A 187 4.31 -20.77 -15.07
N PHE A 188 3.02 -20.97 -14.78
CA PHE A 188 2.59 -21.66 -13.56
C PHE A 188 2.77 -23.17 -13.75
N THR A 189 3.77 -23.72 -13.09
CA THR A 189 4.18 -25.13 -13.19
C THR A 189 3.60 -26.00 -12.08
N GLY A 190 3.06 -25.38 -11.03
CA GLY A 190 2.68 -26.07 -9.81
C GLY A 190 3.82 -26.36 -8.86
N ARG A 191 4.97 -25.72 -9.07
CA ARG A 191 6.07 -25.83 -8.11
C ARG A 191 5.66 -25.22 -6.77
N VAL A 192 6.22 -25.79 -5.71
CA VAL A 192 6.10 -25.23 -4.36
C VAL A 192 7.10 -24.09 -4.21
N VAL A 193 6.59 -22.87 -4.08
CA VAL A 193 7.31 -21.66 -3.73
C VAL A 193 7.52 -21.64 -2.21
N LYS A 194 8.77 -21.46 -1.80
CA LYS A 194 9.17 -21.33 -0.39
C LYS A 194 9.95 -20.03 -0.24
N LEU A 195 9.34 -19.06 0.43
CA LEU A 195 9.91 -17.73 0.64
C LEU A 195 9.97 -17.44 2.13
N PRO A 196 11.03 -16.80 2.63
CA PRO A 196 11.11 -16.41 4.04
C PRO A 196 9.91 -15.57 4.47
N GLY A 197 9.35 -15.87 5.64
CA GLY A 197 8.12 -15.25 6.14
C GLY A 197 6.80 -15.75 5.54
N LEU A 198 6.78 -16.41 4.38
CA LEU A 198 5.55 -16.96 3.79
C LEU A 198 5.38 -18.46 4.09
N PRO A 199 4.13 -18.95 4.22
CA PRO A 199 3.90 -20.39 4.18
C PRO A 199 4.34 -20.96 2.82
N ALA A 200 4.62 -22.25 2.76
CA ALA A 200 4.88 -22.91 1.48
C ALA A 200 3.59 -22.91 0.65
N MET A 201 3.67 -22.37 -0.57
CA MET A 201 2.54 -22.17 -1.48
C MET A 201 2.87 -22.72 -2.86
N HIS A 202 1.89 -23.19 -3.62
CA HIS A 202 2.08 -23.39 -5.06
C HIS A 202 2.13 -22.04 -5.78
N ASP A 203 2.83 -21.98 -6.92
CA ASP A 203 2.93 -20.77 -7.74
C ASP A 203 1.57 -20.23 -8.22
N TRP A 204 0.56 -21.08 -8.43
CA TRP A 204 -0.80 -20.65 -8.77
C TRP A 204 -1.56 -19.97 -7.61
N GLU A 205 -1.15 -20.14 -6.36
CA GLU A 205 -1.87 -19.56 -5.21
C GLU A 205 -1.77 -18.02 -5.16
N PHE A 206 -0.78 -17.46 -5.87
CA PHE A 206 -0.58 -16.03 -6.08
C PHE A 206 -1.50 -15.42 -7.15
N VAL A 207 -2.37 -16.23 -7.78
CA VAL A 207 -3.40 -15.76 -8.73
C VAL A 207 -4.77 -16.25 -8.23
N PRO A 208 -5.30 -15.65 -7.14
CA PRO A 208 -6.51 -16.13 -6.46
C PRO A 208 -7.80 -15.83 -7.23
N GLN A 209 -7.76 -14.88 -8.17
CA GLN A 209 -8.92 -14.42 -8.92
C GLN A 209 -8.66 -14.45 -10.43
N ARG A 210 -9.71 -14.73 -11.20
CA ARG A 210 -9.75 -14.35 -12.61
C ARG A 210 -9.96 -12.84 -12.69
N LEU A 211 -9.03 -12.14 -13.35
CA LEU A 211 -9.13 -10.71 -13.62
C LEU A 211 -9.41 -10.50 -15.10
N GLU A 212 -10.52 -9.85 -15.42
CA GLU A 212 -10.81 -9.48 -16.81
C GLU A 212 -10.18 -8.12 -17.14
N GLY A 213 -9.47 -8.05 -18.26
CA GLY A 213 -8.85 -6.81 -18.74
C GLY A 213 -7.67 -6.29 -17.91
N PHE A 214 -7.06 -7.12 -17.06
CA PHE A 214 -5.87 -6.76 -16.27
C PHE A 214 -4.68 -7.65 -16.62
N ASP A 215 -3.65 -7.06 -17.22
CA ASP A 215 -2.42 -7.75 -17.60
C ASP A 215 -1.39 -7.67 -16.46
N ASN A 216 -1.48 -8.60 -15.51
CA ASN A 216 -0.55 -8.69 -14.37
C ASN A 216 0.91 -8.86 -14.82
N ILE A 217 1.15 -9.56 -15.94
CA ILE A 217 2.49 -9.98 -16.36
C ILE A 217 3.38 -8.78 -16.65
N LYS A 218 2.86 -7.80 -17.40
CA LYS A 218 3.61 -6.59 -17.76
C LYS A 218 4.05 -5.80 -16.52
N PHE A 219 3.16 -5.65 -15.56
CA PHE A 219 3.45 -4.92 -14.33
C PHE A 219 4.53 -5.60 -13.49
N GLU A 220 4.38 -6.91 -13.28
CA GLU A 220 5.35 -7.67 -12.48
C GLU A 220 6.74 -7.71 -13.13
N ASN A 221 6.80 -7.82 -14.47
CA ASN A 221 8.04 -7.76 -15.24
C ASN A 221 8.74 -6.39 -15.09
N VAL A 222 8.00 -5.29 -15.21
CA VAL A 222 8.52 -3.92 -15.00
C VAL A 222 9.11 -3.76 -13.60
N ILE A 223 8.38 -4.21 -12.56
CA ILE A 223 8.81 -4.17 -11.17
C ILE A 223 10.14 -4.90 -10.99
N ALA A 224 10.22 -6.14 -11.48
CA ALA A 224 11.41 -6.97 -11.35
C ALA A 224 12.63 -6.35 -12.08
N ARG A 225 12.45 -5.87 -13.32
CA ARG A 225 13.52 -5.22 -14.09
C ARG A 225 14.02 -3.94 -13.43
N SER A 226 13.10 -3.14 -12.91
CA SER A 226 13.41 -1.89 -12.21
C SER A 226 14.33 -2.12 -11.02
N LEU A 227 14.12 -3.20 -10.25
CA LEU A 227 15.00 -3.55 -9.14
C LEU A 227 16.44 -3.81 -9.60
N TYR A 228 16.63 -4.63 -10.65
CA TYR A 228 17.98 -4.98 -11.15
C TYR A 228 18.71 -3.80 -11.78
N ALA A 229 17.97 -2.84 -12.34
CA ALA A 229 18.51 -1.60 -12.88
C ALA A 229 18.78 -0.52 -11.82
N SER A 230 18.51 -0.78 -10.54
CA SER A 230 18.68 0.15 -9.42
C SER A 230 19.90 -0.17 -8.55
N ASP A 231 20.37 0.82 -7.79
CA ASP A 231 21.55 0.77 -6.92
C ASP A 231 21.23 0.46 -5.45
N GLY A 232 20.00 0.09 -5.14
CA GLY A 232 19.60 -0.33 -3.80
C GLY A 232 18.09 -0.34 -3.67
N ILE A 233 17.64 -0.66 -2.46
CA ILE A 233 16.21 -0.74 -2.11
C ILE A 233 15.89 0.33 -1.08
N ALA A 234 14.82 1.07 -1.30
CA ALA A 234 14.10 1.77 -0.26
C ALA A 234 12.70 1.18 -0.17
N SER A 235 12.12 1.08 1.01
CA SER A 235 10.75 0.55 1.12
C SER A 235 9.99 1.15 2.29
N SER A 236 8.67 1.09 2.21
CA SER A 236 7.75 1.42 3.30
C SER A 236 7.47 0.23 4.24
N CYS A 237 8.18 -0.88 4.07
CA CYS A 237 8.05 -2.07 4.91
C CYS A 237 8.40 -1.76 6.37
N ALA A 238 7.63 -2.32 7.30
CA ALA A 238 7.80 -2.17 8.73
C ALA A 238 8.04 -3.54 9.36
N LEU A 239 9.12 -3.69 10.13
CA LEU A 239 9.52 -4.98 10.71
C LEU A 239 8.39 -5.68 11.48
N ALA A 240 7.64 -4.93 12.29
CA ALA A 240 6.53 -5.44 13.09
C ALA A 240 5.30 -5.86 12.25
N PHE A 241 5.14 -5.29 11.05
CA PHE A 241 4.08 -5.66 10.13
C PHE A 241 4.53 -6.83 9.25
N ASP A 242 5.63 -6.66 8.52
CA ASP A 242 6.13 -7.59 7.50
C ASP A 242 6.85 -8.82 8.06
N GLY A 243 7.37 -8.74 9.28
CA GLY A 243 8.14 -9.80 9.90
C GLY A 243 9.62 -9.78 9.51
N GLU A 244 10.47 -10.21 10.43
CA GLU A 244 11.94 -10.15 10.28
C GLU A 244 12.46 -11.01 9.13
N GLU A 245 11.90 -12.20 8.94
CA GLU A 245 12.32 -13.11 7.87
C GLU A 245 12.08 -12.51 6.48
N ALA A 246 10.88 -11.97 6.23
CA ALA A 246 10.53 -11.40 4.92
C ALA A 246 11.33 -10.12 4.63
N VAL A 247 11.49 -9.24 5.63
CA VAL A 247 12.28 -8.01 5.50
C VAL A 247 13.76 -8.34 5.26
N SER A 248 14.31 -9.30 6.00
CA SER A 248 15.71 -9.74 5.85
C SER A 248 15.95 -10.40 4.49
N ALA A 249 14.98 -11.14 3.95
CA ALA A 249 15.06 -11.70 2.61
C ALA A 249 15.13 -10.59 1.55
N LEU A 250 14.32 -9.54 1.67
CA LEU A 250 14.40 -8.40 0.76
C LEU A 250 15.74 -7.65 0.86
N SER A 251 16.27 -7.49 2.08
CA SER A 251 17.63 -6.98 2.29
C SER A 251 18.70 -7.87 1.64
N SER A 252 18.53 -9.19 1.69
CA SER A 252 19.47 -10.15 1.10
C SER A 252 19.51 -10.04 -0.42
N VAL A 253 18.35 -9.81 -1.08
CA VAL A 253 18.29 -9.55 -2.53
C VAL A 253 19.14 -8.34 -2.95
N ALA A 254 19.18 -7.29 -2.12
CA ALA A 254 20.08 -6.16 -2.36
C ALA A 254 21.54 -6.50 -2.06
N ALA A 255 21.79 -7.18 -0.94
CA ALA A 255 23.13 -7.51 -0.45
C ALA A 255 23.90 -8.46 -1.40
N GLU A 256 23.22 -9.44 -1.99
CA GLU A 256 23.80 -10.36 -3.00
C GLU A 256 24.30 -9.62 -4.24
N ARG A 257 23.74 -8.43 -4.53
CA ARG A 257 24.16 -7.53 -5.60
C ARG A 257 25.15 -6.46 -5.14
N GLY A 258 25.60 -6.53 -3.89
CA GLY A 258 26.46 -5.52 -3.26
C GLY A 258 25.79 -4.16 -3.10
N LYS A 259 24.45 -4.12 -2.97
CA LYS A 259 23.65 -2.90 -2.88
C LYS A 259 23.01 -2.74 -1.48
N PRO A 260 22.81 -1.50 -0.99
CA PRO A 260 22.12 -1.24 0.27
C PRO A 260 20.60 -1.46 0.19
N ALA A 261 19.99 -1.70 1.35
CA ALA A 261 18.55 -1.71 1.53
C ALA A 261 18.15 -0.90 2.78
N PHE A 262 17.08 -0.11 2.66
CA PHE A 262 16.52 0.70 3.74
C PHE A 262 15.01 0.46 3.85
N HIS A 263 14.58 -0.08 4.98
CA HIS A 263 13.17 -0.35 5.28
C HIS A 263 12.65 0.73 6.23
N LEU A 264 12.01 1.74 5.65
CA LEU A 264 11.70 3.03 6.27
C LEU A 264 10.27 3.08 6.84
N GLY A 265 9.61 1.93 6.99
CA GLY A 265 8.24 1.83 7.48
C GLY A 265 8.11 1.68 9.00
N PRO A 266 6.93 1.98 9.57
CA PRO A 266 5.70 2.35 8.86
C PRO A 266 5.67 3.84 8.50
N LEU A 267 5.33 4.19 7.26
CA LEU A 267 5.24 5.58 6.78
C LEU A 267 3.79 6.08 6.85
N LEU A 268 3.35 6.38 8.07
CA LEU A 268 2.00 6.88 8.37
C LEU A 268 2.08 8.18 9.19
N PRO A 269 1.06 9.04 9.16
CA PRO A 269 1.04 10.32 9.88
C PRO A 269 0.76 10.13 11.38
N PHE A 270 1.64 9.39 12.06
CA PHE A 270 1.66 9.23 13.50
C PHE A 270 2.65 10.18 14.15
N GLN A 271 2.39 10.52 15.42
CA GLN A 271 3.47 11.03 16.25
C GLN A 271 4.45 9.88 16.57
N ASP A 272 5.72 10.21 16.76
CA ASP A 272 6.72 9.20 17.11
C ASP A 272 6.36 8.55 18.46
N GLY A 273 6.43 7.22 18.54
CA GLY A 273 6.08 6.47 19.76
C GLY A 273 4.59 6.21 19.95
N THR A 274 3.76 6.43 18.94
CA THR A 274 2.32 6.10 18.93
C THR A 274 1.90 5.52 17.57
N THR A 275 0.71 4.93 17.53
CA THR A 275 -0.04 4.60 16.29
C THR A 275 -1.33 5.41 16.17
N LYS A 276 -1.47 6.48 16.96
CA LYS A 276 -2.60 7.41 16.87
C LYS A 276 -2.37 8.38 15.72
N PHE A 277 -3.32 8.42 14.78
CA PHE A 277 -3.36 9.45 13.76
C PHE A 277 -3.51 10.83 14.41
N SER A 278 -2.82 11.85 13.88
CA SER A 278 -3.00 13.22 14.37
C SER A 278 -4.42 13.73 14.11
N ARG A 279 -4.83 14.75 14.86
CA ARG A 279 -6.16 15.36 14.65
C ARG A 279 -6.30 15.94 13.24
N ALA A 280 -5.30 16.69 12.79
CA ALA A 280 -5.26 17.24 11.43
C ALA A 280 -5.33 16.12 10.38
N ALA A 281 -4.77 14.97 10.73
CA ALA A 281 -4.82 13.78 9.90
C ALA A 281 -6.23 13.23 9.70
N LEU A 282 -6.97 13.08 10.78
CA LEU A 282 -8.36 12.61 10.74
C LEU A 282 -9.29 13.64 10.09
N GLU A 283 -9.14 14.93 10.42
CA GLU A 283 -9.94 16.02 9.82
C GLU A 283 -9.77 16.10 8.29
N ALA A 284 -8.53 15.97 7.80
CA ALA A 284 -8.26 15.95 6.36
C ALA A 284 -8.87 14.73 5.67
N GLU A 285 -8.82 13.56 6.31
CA GLU A 285 -9.44 12.37 5.76
C GLU A 285 -10.97 12.47 5.73
N ILE A 286 -11.59 12.99 6.79
CA ILE A 286 -13.03 13.28 6.84
C ILE A 286 -13.43 14.19 5.68
N ALA A 287 -12.62 15.20 5.35
CA ALA A 287 -12.87 16.11 4.23
C ALA A 287 -12.83 15.44 2.84
N THR A 288 -12.28 14.22 2.72
CA THR A 288 -12.32 13.46 1.46
C THR A 288 -13.68 12.80 1.20
N ALA A 289 -14.50 12.63 2.25
CA ALA A 289 -15.81 12.01 2.12
C ALA A 289 -16.83 12.97 1.52
N PRO A 290 -17.81 12.47 0.73
CA PRO A 290 -18.93 13.28 0.29
C PRO A 290 -19.67 13.91 1.49
N PRO A 291 -20.29 15.09 1.33
CA PRO A 291 -20.99 15.77 2.41
C PRO A 291 -21.98 14.86 3.15
N GLY A 292 -21.93 14.85 4.48
CA GLY A 292 -22.80 14.05 5.35
C GLY A 292 -22.35 12.60 5.55
N ILE A 293 -21.59 11.99 4.63
CA ILE A 293 -21.23 10.57 4.71
C ILE A 293 -20.39 10.25 5.96
N ALA A 294 -19.38 11.08 6.27
CA ALA A 294 -18.55 10.86 7.45
C ALA A 294 -19.37 10.95 8.75
N ALA A 295 -20.34 11.87 8.83
CA ALA A 295 -21.23 11.99 9.99
C ALA A 295 -22.16 10.77 10.11
N THR A 296 -22.75 10.31 9.00
CA THR A 296 -23.58 9.09 8.99
C THR A 296 -22.81 7.86 9.44
N ILE A 297 -21.54 7.73 9.01
CA ILE A 297 -20.67 6.63 9.46
C ILE A 297 -20.40 6.74 10.96
N GLN A 298 -20.07 7.92 11.45
CA GLN A 298 -19.82 8.16 12.88
C GLN A 298 -21.05 7.82 13.73
N ASP A 299 -22.24 8.32 13.36
CA ASP A 299 -23.49 8.05 14.06
C ASP A 299 -23.83 6.55 14.09
N PHE A 300 -23.59 5.84 12.99
CA PHE A 300 -23.78 4.39 12.92
C PHE A 300 -22.84 3.66 13.89
N LEU A 301 -21.56 4.05 13.89
CA LEU A 301 -20.54 3.45 14.76
C LEU A 301 -20.82 3.72 16.23
N ASP A 302 -21.19 4.95 16.61
CA ASP A 302 -21.55 5.33 17.98
C ASP A 302 -22.76 4.53 18.47
N LYS A 303 -23.83 4.49 17.66
CA LYS A 303 -25.05 3.73 17.97
C LYS A 303 -24.75 2.25 18.25
N HIS A 304 -23.92 1.62 17.43
CA HIS A 304 -23.56 0.21 17.63
C HIS A 304 -22.56 0.00 18.77
N ARG A 305 -21.66 0.95 19.01
CA ARG A 305 -20.78 0.94 20.19
C ARG A 305 -21.58 0.96 21.48
N ASP A 306 -22.61 1.80 21.55
CA ASP A 306 -23.47 1.95 22.71
C ASP A 306 -24.38 0.74 22.91
N ALA A 307 -24.96 0.21 21.83
CA ALA A 307 -25.90 -0.90 21.90
C ALA A 307 -25.23 -2.28 22.07
N LYS A 308 -24.07 -2.50 21.45
CA LYS A 308 -23.43 -3.84 21.35
C LYS A 308 -22.02 -3.89 21.94
N GLY A 309 -21.44 -2.76 22.32
CA GLY A 309 -20.09 -2.71 22.88
C GLY A 309 -18.98 -2.54 21.83
N ALA A 310 -17.73 -2.58 22.30
CA ALA A 310 -16.55 -2.47 21.46
C ALA A 310 -16.39 -3.72 20.57
N CYS A 311 -15.68 -3.57 19.46
CA CYS A 311 -15.39 -4.64 18.52
C CYS A 311 -16.63 -5.37 17.97
N SER A 312 -17.75 -4.67 17.84
CA SER A 312 -19.05 -5.19 17.41
C SER A 312 -19.33 -5.03 15.92
N VAL A 313 -18.65 -4.11 15.22
CA VAL A 313 -18.88 -3.75 13.81
C VAL A 313 -17.81 -4.35 12.89
N VAL A 314 -18.22 -4.88 11.75
CA VAL A 314 -17.33 -5.31 10.66
C VAL A 314 -17.21 -4.20 9.62
N TYR A 315 -15.99 -3.75 9.36
CA TYR A 315 -15.70 -2.85 8.24
C TYR A 315 -15.35 -3.67 6.99
N ILE A 316 -15.88 -3.30 5.83
CA ILE A 316 -15.66 -3.98 4.55
C ILE A 316 -15.20 -2.95 3.53
N CYS A 317 -13.99 -3.12 2.99
CA CYS A 317 -13.43 -2.25 1.97
C CYS A 317 -12.39 -2.96 1.11
N PHE A 318 -12.55 -2.85 -0.21
CA PHE A 318 -11.69 -3.47 -1.22
C PHE A 318 -10.69 -2.49 -1.84
N GLY A 319 -10.42 -1.37 -1.16
CA GLY A 319 -9.57 -0.30 -1.68
C GLY A 319 -10.24 0.51 -2.78
N THR A 320 -9.43 1.26 -3.53
CA THR A 320 -9.92 2.22 -4.54
C THR A 320 -10.02 1.64 -5.95
N HIS A 321 -9.53 0.43 -6.18
CA HIS A 321 -9.45 -0.18 -7.50
C HIS A 321 -10.21 -1.50 -7.60
N TYR A 322 -10.02 -2.42 -6.64
CA TYR A 322 -10.65 -3.72 -6.69
C TYR A 322 -12.14 -3.64 -6.34
N TRP A 323 -12.95 -4.32 -7.14
CA TRP A 323 -14.34 -4.64 -6.83
C TRP A 323 -14.55 -6.11 -7.24
N PRO A 324 -15.24 -6.94 -6.43
CA PRO A 324 -15.39 -8.36 -6.73
C PRO A 324 -16.45 -8.60 -7.82
N GLU A 325 -16.26 -8.05 -9.03
CA GLU A 325 -17.20 -8.18 -10.17
C GLU A 325 -17.62 -9.64 -10.41
N ASN A 326 -16.64 -10.56 -10.37
CA ASN A 326 -16.85 -11.98 -10.64
C ASN A 326 -17.46 -12.75 -9.45
N ASN A 327 -17.64 -12.10 -8.29
CA ASN A 327 -18.08 -12.72 -7.04
C ASN A 327 -19.11 -11.85 -6.28
N LEU A 328 -19.94 -11.07 -6.98
CA LEU A 328 -20.94 -10.21 -6.33
C LEU A 328 -21.89 -10.99 -5.43
N GLU A 329 -22.33 -12.18 -5.85
CA GLU A 329 -23.19 -13.04 -5.04
C GLU A 329 -22.52 -13.50 -3.73
N HIS A 330 -21.19 -13.63 -3.72
CA HIS A 330 -20.45 -13.89 -2.48
C HIS A 330 -20.47 -12.65 -1.58
N LEU A 331 -20.26 -11.45 -2.13
CA LEU A 331 -20.35 -10.22 -1.35
C LEU A 331 -21.75 -10.08 -0.72
N TRP A 332 -22.81 -10.34 -1.47
CA TRP A 332 -24.18 -10.30 -0.94
C TRP A 332 -24.43 -11.38 0.12
N ALA A 333 -23.93 -12.60 -0.10
CA ALA A 333 -23.99 -13.66 0.90
C ALA A 333 -23.27 -13.28 2.20
N LEU A 334 -22.14 -12.58 2.13
CA LEU A 334 -21.45 -12.04 3.30
C LEU A 334 -22.32 -11.03 4.05
N LEU A 335 -22.90 -10.05 3.35
CA LEU A 335 -23.75 -9.02 3.98
C LEU A 335 -25.00 -9.64 4.63
N ASP A 336 -25.64 -10.58 3.94
CA ASP A 336 -26.82 -11.27 4.44
C ASP A 336 -26.49 -12.12 5.67
N THR A 337 -25.37 -12.85 5.65
CA THR A 337 -24.96 -13.69 6.78
C THR A 337 -24.58 -12.86 8.01
N LEU A 338 -23.94 -11.70 7.82
CA LEU A 338 -23.67 -10.75 8.91
C LEU A 338 -24.98 -10.22 9.50
N THR A 339 -25.95 -9.88 8.65
CA THR A 339 -27.29 -9.44 9.06
C THR A 339 -28.02 -10.52 9.88
N ASP A 340 -28.04 -11.76 9.38
CA ASP A 340 -28.69 -12.90 10.05
C ASP A 340 -28.08 -13.22 11.42
N ARG A 341 -26.79 -12.91 11.59
CA ARG A 341 -26.04 -13.09 12.84
C ARG A 341 -26.04 -11.84 13.73
N ASP A 342 -26.81 -10.82 13.36
CA ASP A 342 -26.93 -9.55 14.09
C ASP A 342 -25.57 -8.86 14.32
N ILE A 343 -24.69 -8.97 13.31
CA ILE A 343 -23.37 -8.34 13.29
C ILE A 343 -23.45 -7.09 12.40
N PRO A 344 -23.37 -5.87 12.98
CA PRO A 344 -23.43 -4.66 12.18
C PRO A 344 -22.21 -4.51 11.27
N PHE A 345 -22.40 -3.92 10.09
CA PHE A 345 -21.30 -3.72 9.15
C PHE A 345 -21.39 -2.41 8.37
N ILE A 346 -20.23 -1.97 7.88
CA ILE A 346 -20.11 -0.88 6.92
C ILE A 346 -19.43 -1.42 5.66
N LEU A 347 -20.07 -1.26 4.50
CA LEU A 347 -19.46 -1.52 3.19
C LEU A 347 -19.09 -0.20 2.52
N SER A 348 -17.79 0.05 2.37
CA SER A 348 -17.26 1.14 1.54
C SER A 348 -16.96 0.65 0.13
N HIS A 349 -17.62 1.25 -0.86
CA HIS A 349 -17.56 0.81 -2.26
C HIS A 349 -16.91 1.87 -3.18
N ALA A 350 -15.68 2.25 -2.85
CA ALA A 350 -14.93 3.33 -3.50
C ALA A 350 -14.44 3.03 -4.93
N SER A 351 -14.41 1.76 -5.35
CA SER A 351 -13.97 1.41 -6.70
C SER A 351 -14.88 2.03 -7.76
N PRO A 352 -14.33 2.63 -8.83
CA PRO A 352 -15.12 3.09 -9.98
C PRO A 352 -15.92 1.99 -10.67
N LYS A 353 -15.55 0.72 -10.47
CA LYS A 353 -16.24 -0.45 -11.01
C LYS A 353 -17.39 -0.93 -10.11
N ALA A 354 -17.57 -0.34 -8.92
CA ALA A 354 -18.57 -0.77 -7.97
C ALA A 354 -20.00 -0.60 -8.52
N GLN A 355 -20.71 -1.71 -8.65
CA GLN A 355 -22.11 -1.74 -9.04
C GLN A 355 -22.91 -2.47 -7.95
N ILE A 356 -23.80 -1.72 -7.30
CA ILE A 356 -24.73 -2.25 -6.30
C ILE A 356 -26.13 -2.26 -6.92
N PRO A 357 -26.75 -3.44 -7.08
CA PRO A 357 -28.12 -3.58 -7.56
C PRO A 357 -29.14 -2.80 -6.72
N ASP A 358 -30.21 -2.32 -7.35
CA ASP A 358 -31.24 -1.50 -6.69
C ASP A 358 -31.97 -2.23 -5.56
N ASP A 359 -32.17 -3.54 -5.69
CA ASP A 359 -32.79 -4.36 -4.65
C ASP A 359 -31.87 -4.48 -3.41
N VAL A 360 -30.56 -4.61 -3.60
CA VAL A 360 -29.57 -4.58 -2.52
C VAL A 360 -29.53 -3.19 -1.86
N ARG A 361 -29.55 -2.11 -2.64
CA ARG A 361 -29.63 -0.74 -2.09
C ARG A 361 -30.88 -0.55 -1.24
N LYS A 362 -32.04 -0.99 -1.73
CA LYS A 362 -33.31 -0.90 -1.00
C LYS A 362 -33.29 -1.74 0.29
N ARG A 363 -32.68 -2.92 0.26
CA ARG A 363 -32.52 -3.79 1.43
C ARG A 363 -31.78 -3.11 2.58
N TYR A 364 -30.77 -2.29 2.26
CA TYR A 364 -29.91 -1.64 3.26
C TYR A 364 -30.16 -0.13 3.44
N ALA A 365 -31.12 0.48 2.74
CA ALA A 365 -31.38 1.92 2.82
C ALA A 365 -31.76 2.38 4.23
N ASP A 366 -32.62 1.61 4.91
CA ASP A 366 -33.10 1.87 6.28
C ASP A 366 -32.67 0.76 7.26
N SER A 367 -31.64 -0.02 6.90
CA SER A 367 -31.20 -1.15 7.72
C SER A 367 -30.49 -0.67 8.98
N VAL A 368 -30.81 -1.30 10.10
CA VAL A 368 -30.06 -1.14 11.35
C VAL A 368 -28.81 -2.01 11.37
N ALA A 369 -28.71 -3.02 10.49
CA ALA A 369 -27.59 -3.96 10.47
C ALA A 369 -26.46 -3.53 9.53
N GLY A 370 -26.74 -2.82 8.44
CA GLY A 370 -25.76 -2.56 7.40
C GLY A 370 -25.80 -1.13 6.88
N LEU A 371 -24.63 -0.50 6.75
CA LEU A 371 -24.45 0.81 6.13
C LEU A 371 -23.59 0.69 4.86
N LEU A 372 -24.14 1.06 3.71
CA LEU A 372 -23.46 1.02 2.41
C LEU A 372 -23.11 2.46 2.00
N VAL A 373 -21.82 2.74 1.81
CA VAL A 373 -21.32 4.09 1.50
C VAL A 373 -20.37 4.10 0.29
N PRO A 374 -20.44 5.13 -0.57
CA PRO A 374 -19.59 5.23 -1.75
C PRO A 374 -18.12 5.51 -1.42
N TRP A 375 -17.85 6.04 -0.24
CA TRP A 375 -16.52 6.33 0.27
C TRP A 375 -16.57 6.35 1.79
N SER A 376 -15.46 6.04 2.44
CA SER A 376 -15.31 6.15 3.89
C SER A 376 -13.94 6.74 4.22
N PRO A 377 -13.86 7.67 5.18
CA PRO A 377 -12.57 8.09 5.73
C PRO A 377 -11.98 6.93 6.56
N GLN A 378 -11.21 6.06 5.91
CA GLN A 378 -10.84 4.75 6.43
C GLN A 378 -10.06 4.81 7.76
N GLN A 379 -9.07 5.70 7.89
CA GLN A 379 -8.32 5.87 9.14
C GLN A 379 -9.25 6.26 10.28
N THR A 380 -10.20 7.17 10.03
CA THR A 380 -11.22 7.60 10.99
C THR A 380 -12.12 6.44 11.40
N VAL A 381 -12.60 5.65 10.45
CA VAL A 381 -13.39 4.44 10.73
C VAL A 381 -12.60 3.45 11.59
N LEU A 382 -11.35 3.18 11.21
CA LEU A 382 -10.50 2.20 11.91
C LEU A 382 -10.06 2.66 13.31
N THR A 383 -10.09 3.97 13.62
CA THR A 383 -9.86 4.44 15.00
C THR A 383 -11.04 4.22 15.94
N HIS A 384 -12.22 3.89 15.40
CA HIS A 384 -13.42 3.79 16.20
C HIS A 384 -13.49 2.46 16.97
N GLU A 385 -13.76 2.51 18.28
CA GLU A 385 -13.77 1.31 19.15
C GLU A 385 -14.82 0.27 18.76
N ALA A 386 -15.87 0.66 18.04
CA ALA A 386 -16.87 -0.27 17.53
C ALA A 386 -16.29 -1.26 16.52
N ILE A 387 -15.24 -0.90 15.77
CA ILE A 387 -14.68 -1.79 14.76
C ILE A 387 -14.01 -3.00 15.40
N GLY A 388 -14.47 -4.18 15.02
CA GLY A 388 -13.93 -5.46 15.50
C GLY A 388 -13.14 -6.22 14.45
N TRP A 389 -13.51 -6.11 13.17
CA TRP A 389 -12.88 -6.82 12.07
C TRP A 389 -12.87 -5.98 10.82
N PHE A 390 -11.86 -6.20 9.98
CA PHE A 390 -11.76 -5.57 8.67
C PHE A 390 -11.71 -6.63 7.55
N VAL A 391 -12.78 -6.72 6.76
CA VAL A 391 -12.80 -7.49 5.51
C VAL A 391 -12.09 -6.66 4.43
N THR A 392 -10.98 -7.20 3.91
CA THR A 392 -10.08 -6.48 3.02
C THR A 392 -9.55 -7.35 1.90
N HIS A 393 -9.32 -6.71 0.75
CA HIS A 393 -8.59 -7.32 -0.36
C HIS A 393 -7.12 -7.64 -0.07
N GLY A 394 -6.54 -7.11 1.02
CA GLY A 394 -5.16 -7.40 1.42
C GLY A 394 -4.11 -6.39 0.96
N GLY A 395 -4.51 -5.25 0.39
CA GLY A 395 -3.55 -4.20 -0.01
C GLY A 395 -2.77 -3.64 1.18
N ALA A 396 -1.48 -3.36 0.98
CA ALA A 396 -0.54 -2.96 2.04
C ALA A 396 -1.01 -1.77 2.91
N GLY A 397 -1.55 -0.72 2.27
CA GLY A 397 -1.97 0.48 3.00
C GLY A 397 -3.13 0.23 3.97
N GLY A 398 -4.18 -0.47 3.53
CA GLY A 398 -5.35 -0.74 4.37
C GLY A 398 -5.07 -1.74 5.48
N THR A 399 -4.25 -2.77 5.20
CA THR A 399 -3.85 -3.74 6.22
C THR A 399 -2.92 -3.11 7.26
N MET A 400 -2.01 -2.22 6.86
CA MET A 400 -1.20 -1.42 7.77
C MET A 400 -2.06 -0.49 8.62
N ASP A 401 -2.99 0.28 8.02
CA ASP A 401 -3.90 1.15 8.76
C ASP A 401 -4.65 0.36 9.85
N ALA A 402 -5.19 -0.82 9.54
CA ALA A 402 -5.92 -1.64 10.50
C ALA A 402 -5.03 -2.21 11.63
N LEU A 403 -3.85 -2.76 11.31
CA LEU A 403 -2.97 -3.32 12.33
C LEU A 403 -2.35 -2.26 13.24
N THR A 404 -2.17 -1.02 12.75
CA THR A 404 -1.78 0.09 13.62
C THR A 404 -2.88 0.48 14.62
N GLN A 405 -4.13 0.13 14.35
CA GLN A 405 -5.25 0.26 15.28
C GLN A 405 -5.56 -1.05 16.03
N GLY A 406 -4.77 -2.11 15.86
CA GLY A 406 -4.96 -3.39 16.54
C GLY A 406 -6.17 -4.18 16.05
N ILE A 407 -6.64 -3.92 14.83
CA ILE A 407 -7.82 -4.55 14.24
C ILE A 407 -7.39 -5.77 13.41
N PRO A 408 -7.87 -6.99 13.74
CA PRO A 408 -7.59 -8.18 12.93
C PRO A 408 -8.41 -8.18 11.63
N LEU A 409 -7.97 -9.02 10.69
CA LEU A 409 -8.39 -8.95 9.29
C LEU A 409 -9.19 -10.19 8.85
N ILE A 410 -10.00 -10.03 7.81
CA ILE A 410 -10.60 -11.12 7.04
C ILE A 410 -10.20 -10.88 5.58
N GLY A 411 -9.31 -11.72 5.07
CA GLY A 411 -8.68 -11.57 3.77
C GLY A 411 -9.55 -12.10 2.64
N TRP A 412 -9.79 -11.25 1.65
CA TRP A 412 -10.39 -11.58 0.36
C TRP A 412 -9.34 -11.37 -0.74
N PRO A 413 -8.44 -12.34 -0.97
CA PRO A 413 -7.28 -12.09 -1.83
C PRO A 413 -7.69 -11.84 -3.28
N ALA A 414 -7.18 -10.74 -3.88
CA ALA A 414 -7.48 -10.37 -5.25
C ALA A 414 -6.28 -10.47 -6.21
N PHE A 415 -5.35 -9.51 -6.21
CA PHE A 415 -4.26 -9.49 -7.20
C PHE A 415 -3.01 -8.77 -6.73
N GLY A 416 -1.92 -8.89 -7.50
CA GLY A 416 -0.64 -8.27 -7.18
C GLY A 416 -0.03 -8.84 -5.91
N ASP A 417 0.30 -7.98 -4.95
CA ASP A 417 0.91 -8.34 -3.66
C ASP A 417 -0.11 -8.95 -2.66
N GLN A 418 -1.39 -8.69 -2.87
CA GLN A 418 -2.49 -9.03 -1.96
C GLN A 418 -2.59 -10.51 -1.54
N PRO A 419 -2.49 -11.51 -2.43
CA PRO A 419 -2.50 -12.91 -2.02
C PRO A 419 -1.33 -13.26 -1.09
N SER A 420 -0.13 -12.76 -1.37
CA SER A 420 1.04 -12.94 -0.48
C SER A 420 0.80 -12.27 0.88
N ASN A 421 0.24 -11.06 0.87
CA ASN A 421 -0.06 -10.33 2.10
C ASN A 421 -1.04 -11.11 2.98
N ILE A 422 -2.14 -11.59 2.41
CA ILE A 422 -3.15 -12.36 3.16
C ILE A 422 -2.58 -13.70 3.64
N ALA A 423 -1.77 -14.38 2.83
CA ALA A 423 -1.12 -15.62 3.24
C ALA A 423 -0.17 -15.39 4.43
N TYR A 424 0.67 -14.36 4.38
CA TYR A 424 1.52 -13.97 5.51
C TYR A 424 0.70 -13.60 6.75
N LEU A 425 -0.31 -12.74 6.60
CA LEU A 425 -1.13 -12.24 7.72
C LEU A 425 -1.96 -13.35 8.38
N THR A 426 -2.36 -14.37 7.61
CA THR A 426 -3.17 -15.50 8.08
C THR A 426 -2.31 -16.57 8.73
N HIS A 427 -1.26 -17.02 8.03
CA HIS A 427 -0.54 -18.24 8.38
C HIS A 427 0.75 -17.99 9.15
N THR A 428 1.36 -16.80 9.02
CA THR A 428 2.61 -16.45 9.70
C THR A 428 2.38 -15.50 10.86
N ALA A 429 1.73 -14.36 10.62
CA ALA A 429 1.47 -13.36 11.66
C ALA A 429 0.27 -13.71 12.54
N ASP A 430 -0.62 -14.60 12.08
CA ASP A 430 -1.84 -15.03 12.78
C ASP A 430 -2.70 -13.86 13.30
N VAL A 431 -2.94 -12.89 12.41
CA VAL A 431 -3.80 -11.70 12.65
C VAL A 431 -4.97 -11.63 11.67
N ALA A 432 -5.08 -12.58 10.74
CA ALA A 432 -6.12 -12.61 9.72
C ALA A 432 -6.77 -13.99 9.59
N PHE A 433 -8.02 -14.02 9.13
CA PHE A 433 -8.60 -15.18 8.45
C PHE A 433 -8.45 -15.01 6.94
N GLU A 434 -8.43 -16.12 6.19
CA GLU A 434 -8.46 -16.11 4.72
C GLU A 434 -9.78 -16.72 4.25
N LEU A 435 -10.53 -15.97 3.43
CA LEU A 435 -11.70 -16.49 2.73
C LEU A 435 -11.20 -17.31 1.52
N VAL A 436 -11.58 -18.58 1.47
CA VAL A 436 -11.10 -19.52 0.46
C VAL A 436 -12.11 -19.66 -0.67
N GLU A 437 -13.40 -19.67 -0.35
CA GLU A 437 -14.46 -19.89 -1.34
C GLU A 437 -14.75 -18.65 -2.21
N VAL A 438 -14.08 -17.52 -1.93
CA VAL A 438 -14.13 -16.32 -2.80
C VAL A 438 -13.19 -16.39 -3.99
N ARG A 439 -12.39 -17.46 -4.12
CA ARG A 439 -11.41 -17.61 -5.21
C ARG A 439 -12.08 -18.02 -6.52
N THR A 440 -11.53 -17.57 -7.65
CA THR A 440 -12.10 -17.81 -8.98
C THR A 440 -11.05 -18.13 -10.03
N GLY A 441 -11.52 -18.63 -11.18
CA GLY A 441 -10.66 -18.89 -12.34
C GLY A 441 -9.86 -20.19 -12.22
N GLU A 442 -9.10 -20.48 -13.27
CA GLU A 442 -8.35 -21.75 -13.38
C GLU A 442 -7.34 -21.93 -12.24
N HIS A 443 -6.64 -20.87 -11.85
CA HIS A 443 -5.63 -20.91 -10.80
C HIS A 443 -6.23 -20.80 -9.39
N GLY A 444 -7.21 -19.90 -9.20
CA GLY A 444 -7.81 -19.66 -7.89
C GLY A 444 -8.54 -20.87 -7.31
N LEU A 445 -9.08 -21.76 -8.15
CA LEU A 445 -9.82 -22.97 -7.74
C LEU A 445 -8.92 -24.21 -7.56
N LYS A 446 -7.59 -24.10 -7.75
CA LYS A 446 -6.66 -25.21 -7.48
C LYS A 446 -6.46 -25.41 -5.97
N PRO A 447 -6.05 -26.61 -5.53
CA PRO A 447 -5.74 -26.87 -4.12
C PRO A 447 -4.70 -25.88 -3.55
N LEU A 448 -5.00 -25.37 -2.36
CA LEU A 448 -4.13 -24.47 -1.61
C LEU A 448 -3.24 -25.28 -0.68
N ARG A 449 -1.94 -25.09 -0.78
CA ARG A 449 -0.97 -25.75 0.11
C ARG A 449 -0.97 -25.11 1.49
N ALA A 450 -1.07 -23.79 1.57
CA ALA A 450 -0.96 -23.06 2.83
C ALA A 450 -2.05 -23.46 3.82
N SER A 451 -3.30 -23.57 3.35
CA SER A 451 -4.45 -23.94 4.17
C SER A 451 -4.83 -25.42 4.10
N GLY A 452 -4.33 -26.17 3.11
CA GLY A 452 -4.74 -27.56 2.83
C GLY A 452 -6.15 -27.70 2.26
N LYS A 453 -6.81 -26.59 1.89
CA LYS A 453 -8.17 -26.56 1.35
C LYS A 453 -8.18 -26.53 -0.18
N THR A 454 -9.24 -27.03 -0.79
CA THR A 454 -9.50 -26.87 -2.24
C THR A 454 -10.80 -26.08 -2.40
N PRO A 455 -10.74 -24.84 -2.94
CA PRO A 455 -11.93 -24.03 -3.13
C PRO A 455 -12.90 -24.70 -4.11
N LYS A 456 -14.20 -24.63 -3.81
CA LYS A 456 -15.27 -24.94 -4.77
C LYS A 456 -15.66 -23.68 -5.55
N GLY A 457 -15.56 -22.50 -4.92
CA GLY A 457 -15.88 -21.21 -5.53
C GLY A 457 -17.38 -20.96 -5.73
N THR A 458 -18.24 -21.70 -5.01
CA THR A 458 -19.71 -21.54 -5.09
C THR A 458 -20.24 -20.79 -3.88
N VAL A 459 -21.35 -20.09 -4.07
CA VAL A 459 -21.99 -19.30 -3.01
C VAL A 459 -22.46 -20.19 -1.86
N GLU A 460 -22.88 -21.43 -2.13
CA GLU A 460 -23.28 -22.39 -1.11
C GLU A 460 -22.08 -22.78 -0.23
N ALA A 461 -20.95 -23.11 -0.85
CA ALA A 461 -19.71 -23.42 -0.12
C ALA A 461 -19.22 -22.22 0.68
N PHE A 462 -19.35 -21.01 0.11
CA PHE A 462 -19.01 -19.79 0.81
C PHE A 462 -19.92 -19.53 2.02
N ARG A 463 -21.22 -19.78 1.92
CA ARG A 463 -22.14 -19.68 3.06
C ARG A 463 -21.76 -20.66 4.18
N GLU A 464 -21.31 -21.87 3.85
CA GLU A 464 -20.76 -22.82 4.82
C GLU A 464 -19.48 -22.28 5.47
N GLU A 465 -18.54 -21.74 4.67
CA GLU A 465 -17.32 -21.10 5.17
C GLU A 465 -17.63 -19.93 6.12
N LEU A 466 -18.62 -19.10 5.80
CA LEU A 466 -19.03 -17.97 6.62
C LEU A 466 -19.56 -18.40 7.98
N GLN A 467 -20.34 -19.49 8.08
CA GLN A 467 -20.80 -19.96 9.40
C GLN A 467 -19.61 -20.30 10.31
N VAL A 468 -18.64 -21.04 9.79
CA VAL A 468 -17.42 -21.41 10.53
C VAL A 468 -16.62 -20.17 10.89
N LEU A 469 -16.42 -19.25 9.95
CA LEU A 469 -15.71 -17.99 10.19
C LEU A 469 -16.34 -17.19 11.32
N LEU A 470 -17.67 -17.03 11.34
CA LEU A 470 -18.35 -16.22 12.33
C LEU A 470 -18.31 -16.87 13.72
N ASP A 471 -18.36 -18.19 13.81
CA ASP A 471 -18.14 -18.93 15.06
C ASP A 471 -16.69 -18.76 15.54
N ASP A 472 -15.70 -18.90 14.65
CA ASP A 472 -14.28 -18.68 14.97
C ASP A 472 -13.99 -17.24 15.41
N MET A 473 -14.62 -16.24 14.78
CA MET A 473 -14.51 -14.83 15.14
C MET A 473 -15.01 -14.53 16.56
N ALA A 474 -16.04 -15.27 17.00
CA ALA A 474 -16.64 -15.14 18.33
C ALA A 474 -15.90 -15.98 19.39
N GLY A 475 -15.22 -17.05 18.98
CA GLY A 475 -14.52 -17.98 19.84
C GLY A 475 -13.03 -17.67 20.08
N ASP A 476 -12.31 -18.69 20.55
CA ASP A 476 -10.90 -18.58 20.98
C ASP A 476 -9.95 -18.22 19.82
N VAL A 477 -10.26 -18.65 18.59
CA VAL A 477 -9.45 -18.32 17.41
C VAL A 477 -9.49 -16.82 17.14
N GLY A 478 -10.69 -16.23 17.16
CA GLY A 478 -10.89 -14.79 17.02
C GLY A 478 -10.24 -14.00 18.17
N ALA A 479 -10.40 -14.47 19.41
CA ALA A 479 -9.75 -13.86 20.57
C ALA A 479 -8.22 -13.83 20.44
N ARG A 480 -7.61 -14.95 19.99
CA ARG A 480 -6.17 -15.06 19.74
C ARG A 480 -5.71 -14.10 18.65
N LYS A 481 -6.41 -14.02 17.51
CA LYS A 481 -6.06 -13.12 16.40
C LYS A 481 -6.15 -11.65 16.80
N ARG A 482 -7.15 -11.26 17.61
CA ARG A 482 -7.25 -9.90 18.19
C ARG A 482 -6.05 -9.58 19.09
N GLU A 483 -5.66 -10.52 19.94
CA GLU A 483 -4.51 -10.35 20.81
C GLU A 483 -3.21 -10.20 20.01
N ASN A 484 -3.03 -11.01 18.96
CA ASN A 484 -1.87 -10.87 18.06
C ASN A 484 -1.88 -9.52 17.32
N ALA A 485 -3.04 -9.05 16.86
CA ALA A 485 -3.15 -7.74 16.22
C ALA A 485 -2.76 -6.59 17.17
N ARG A 486 -3.16 -6.65 18.45
CA ARG A 486 -2.75 -5.70 19.49
C ARG A 486 -1.25 -5.76 19.80
N LYS A 487 -0.65 -6.96 19.79
CA LYS A 487 0.81 -7.09 19.91
C LYS A 487 1.53 -6.40 18.75
N ARG A 488 1.05 -6.61 17.51
CA ARG A 488 1.61 -5.92 16.33
C ARG A 488 1.44 -4.41 16.42
N GLN A 489 0.29 -3.92 16.88
CA GLN A 489 0.08 -2.50 17.16
C GLN A 489 1.14 -1.96 18.14
N ALA A 490 1.37 -2.64 19.27
CA ALA A 490 2.33 -2.21 20.28
C ALA A 490 3.79 -2.23 19.80
N GLU A 491 4.13 -3.12 18.86
CA GLU A 491 5.43 -3.15 18.20
C GLU A 491 5.57 -2.01 17.18
N LEU A 492 4.56 -1.80 16.32
CA LEU A 492 4.51 -0.72 15.33
C LEU A 492 4.59 0.66 15.99
N GLN A 493 3.97 0.82 17.16
CA GLN A 493 4.03 2.02 17.98
C GLN A 493 5.47 2.47 18.27
N LYS A 494 6.39 1.51 18.46
CA LYS A 494 7.78 1.79 18.84
C LYS A 494 8.69 2.00 17.63
N ALA A 495 8.21 1.81 16.40
CA ALA A 495 9.04 1.78 15.20
C ALA A 495 9.85 3.06 15.00
N TRP A 496 9.25 4.23 15.28
CA TRP A 496 9.88 5.55 15.15
C TRP A 496 10.43 6.13 16.46
N SER A 497 10.28 5.41 17.58
CA SER A 497 10.91 5.81 18.85
C SER A 497 12.44 5.78 18.74
N ALA A 498 13.13 6.43 19.67
CA ALA A 498 14.59 6.33 19.75
C ALA A 498 15.03 4.86 19.83
N GLY A 499 15.89 4.43 18.91
CA GLY A 499 16.33 3.02 18.78
C GLY A 499 15.32 2.07 18.13
N GLY A 500 14.14 2.55 17.73
CA GLY A 500 13.17 1.77 16.98
C GLY A 500 13.66 1.42 15.57
N PRO A 501 13.19 0.31 14.97
CA PRO A 501 13.69 -0.19 13.69
C PRO A 501 13.57 0.82 12.54
N ALA A 502 12.46 1.56 12.44
CA ALA A 502 12.27 2.57 11.39
C ALA A 502 13.20 3.76 11.59
N ARG A 503 13.37 4.20 12.85
CA ARG A 503 14.28 5.28 13.23
C ARG A 503 15.74 4.92 12.87
N VAL A 504 16.18 3.71 13.22
CA VAL A 504 17.53 3.21 12.88
C VAL A 504 17.72 3.13 11.37
N ALA A 505 16.75 2.57 10.63
CA ALA A 505 16.83 2.48 9.17
C ALA A 505 16.89 3.88 8.51
N PHE A 506 16.11 4.84 9.01
CA PHE A 506 16.12 6.23 8.56
C PHE A 506 17.46 6.92 8.84
N ASP A 507 18.01 6.78 10.04
CA ASP A 507 19.30 7.38 10.38
C ASP A 507 20.44 6.78 9.55
N ASN A 508 20.41 5.46 9.30
CA ASN A 508 21.35 4.79 8.39
C ASN A 508 21.21 5.28 6.95
N PHE A 509 19.98 5.44 6.45
CA PHE A 509 19.71 5.99 5.12
C PHE A 509 20.30 7.40 4.97
N VAL A 510 20.00 8.27 5.94
CA VAL A 510 20.52 9.64 5.95
C VAL A 510 22.05 9.65 6.03
N GLN A 511 22.65 8.85 6.91
CA GLN A 511 24.11 8.78 7.04
C GLN A 511 24.78 8.28 5.76
N HIS A 512 24.22 7.24 5.12
CA HIS A 512 24.78 6.63 3.92
C HIS A 512 24.89 7.63 2.77
N TYR A 513 23.84 8.45 2.56
CA TYR A 513 23.79 9.43 1.48
C TYR A 513 24.20 10.85 1.90
N LYS A 514 24.65 11.04 3.15
CA LYS A 514 25.07 12.33 3.72
C LYS A 514 23.99 13.41 3.62
N LEU A 515 22.76 13.01 3.99
CA LEU A 515 21.58 13.86 4.04
C LEU A 515 21.38 14.52 5.42
#